data_AF-A0A077DHD2-F1
#
_entry.id   AF-A0A077DHD2-F1
#
_cell.length_a   1.000
_cell.length_b   1.000
_cell.length_c   1.000
_cell.angle_alpha   90.00
_cell.angle_beta   90.00
_cell.angle_gamma   90.00
#
_symmetry.space_group_name_H-M   'P 1'
#
loop_
_entity.id
_entity.type
_entity.pdbx_description
1 polymer ?
#
loop_
_entity_poly.entity_id
_entity_poly.type
_entity_poly.pdbx_seq_one_letter_code
_entity_poly.pdbx_strand_id
1 'polypeptide(L)'
;MKKIITGTLPPKTIMQALFPQIQQKAPYFANYLKKMRAVRSDYLPTCGQTPLEWISQKQFTAPYQNGLIIQAVHIQFTQDGYCLTQPPVSEEEHHQIQTFCQEILADTHATLSPIGTGLWYCPVTYPAPAMTTDSIAQQLCVDWWPQDPIYRPIRQFMNEFQMRWHQLKNPTHEQKLNRCNSVWIYDAAVYANTQSDFIYRELEETFYQQNWEAWLHQLSRLDELFREASSLYLCASDRVYLFEPRTFIQKLLPQKSRNLSWYL
;
A
#
# COMPACT_ATOMS: atom_id res chain seq x y z
N MET A 1 4.29 19.03 4.49
CA MET A 1 4.19 17.56 4.40
C MET A 1 5.47 16.92 4.87
N LYS A 2 5.42 15.71 5.43
CA LYS A 2 6.61 14.88 5.62
C LYS A 2 6.66 13.86 4.48
N LYS A 3 7.86 13.52 4.01
CA LYS A 3 8.00 12.46 3.00
C LYS A 3 7.92 11.09 3.68
N ILE A 4 7.35 10.11 2.99
CA ILE A 4 7.22 8.72 3.41
C ILE A 4 8.04 7.87 2.46
N ILE A 5 8.91 7.02 2.99
CA ILE A 5 9.71 6.09 2.19
C ILE A 5 9.46 4.68 2.71
N THR A 6 8.83 3.86 1.88
CA THR A 6 8.44 2.49 2.23
C THR A 6 9.54 1.50 1.91
N GLY A 7 9.52 0.33 2.58
CA GLY A 7 10.55 -0.69 2.43
C GLY A 7 11.95 -0.24 2.89
N THR A 8 12.07 0.81 3.71
CA THR A 8 13.37 1.40 4.11
C THR A 8 14.04 0.69 5.27
N LEU A 9 13.31 -0.13 6.00
CA LEU A 9 13.75 -0.71 7.27
C LEU A 9 13.69 -2.24 7.21
N PRO A 10 14.72 -2.93 6.66
CA PRO A 10 14.82 -4.39 6.68
C PRO A 10 14.83 -4.94 8.11
N PRO A 11 14.52 -6.22 8.33
CA PRO A 11 14.63 -6.85 9.64
C PRO A 11 15.98 -6.55 10.30
N LYS A 12 15.99 -6.38 11.63
CA LYS A 12 17.18 -5.98 12.39
C LYS A 12 18.46 -6.73 12.00
N THR A 13 18.38 -8.06 11.93
CA THR A 13 19.51 -8.93 11.60
C THR A 13 20.08 -8.64 10.21
N ILE A 14 19.21 -8.40 9.23
CA ILE A 14 19.58 -8.01 7.87
C ILE A 14 20.17 -6.60 7.87
N MET A 15 19.52 -5.65 8.53
CA MET A 15 20.00 -4.26 8.59
C MET A 15 21.41 -4.19 9.19
N GLN A 16 21.69 -4.95 10.26
CA GLN A 16 23.02 -5.06 10.87
C GLN A 16 24.08 -5.59 9.88
N ALA A 17 23.74 -6.65 9.15
CA ALA A 17 24.64 -7.25 8.17
C ALA A 17 24.92 -6.33 6.98
N LEU A 18 23.90 -5.59 6.51
CA LEU A 18 24.02 -4.67 5.38
C LEU A 18 24.65 -3.33 5.76
N PHE A 19 24.67 -2.94 7.04
CA PHE A 19 25.05 -1.60 7.48
C PHE A 19 26.42 -1.12 6.95
N PRO A 20 27.49 -1.93 6.92
CA PRO A 20 28.76 -1.52 6.33
C PRO A 20 28.64 -1.14 4.85
N GLN A 21 27.84 -1.88 4.08
CA GLN A 21 27.58 -1.59 2.67
C GLN A 21 26.69 -0.37 2.51
N ILE A 22 25.71 -0.17 3.40
CA ILE A 22 24.87 1.03 3.44
C ILE A 22 25.74 2.26 3.68
N GLN A 23 26.71 2.21 4.60
CA GLN A 23 27.62 3.33 4.84
C GLN A 23 28.45 3.71 3.62
N GLN A 24 28.77 2.74 2.76
CA GLN A 24 29.53 2.97 1.54
C GLN A 24 28.65 3.46 0.38
N LYS A 25 27.50 2.82 0.16
CA LYS A 25 26.63 3.03 -1.01
C LYS A 25 25.53 4.06 -0.79
N ALA A 26 25.11 4.30 0.45
CA ALA A 26 24.07 5.25 0.84
C ALA A 26 24.49 6.02 2.13
N PRO A 27 25.58 6.81 2.04
CA PRO A 27 26.14 7.49 3.21
C PRO A 27 25.20 8.52 3.85
N TYR A 28 24.34 9.20 3.09
CA TYR A 28 23.40 10.16 3.66
C TYR A 28 22.33 9.46 4.49
N PHE A 29 21.77 8.36 4.01
CA PHE A 29 20.85 7.52 4.75
C PHE A 29 21.49 6.97 6.03
N ALA A 30 22.70 6.41 5.93
CA ALA A 30 23.43 5.91 7.10
C ALA A 30 23.65 7.00 8.16
N ASN A 31 24.01 8.21 7.73
CA ASN A 31 24.19 9.35 8.61
C ASN A 31 22.87 9.85 9.18
N TYR A 32 21.81 9.87 8.38
CA TYR A 32 20.46 10.25 8.77
C TYR A 32 19.96 9.38 9.91
N LEU A 33 20.04 8.05 9.75
CA LEU A 33 19.71 7.08 10.79
C LEU A 33 20.45 7.37 12.10
N LYS A 34 21.77 7.66 12.05
CA LYS A 34 22.57 7.94 13.25
C LYS A 34 22.21 9.27 13.94
N LYS A 35 21.95 10.32 13.14
CA LYS A 35 21.75 11.70 13.63
C LYS A 35 20.35 11.90 14.20
N MET A 36 19.34 11.32 13.57
CA MET A 36 17.95 11.61 13.85
C MET A 36 17.42 10.87 15.08
N ARG A 37 16.23 11.23 15.52
CA ARG A 37 15.44 10.51 16.52
C ARG A 37 14.37 9.70 15.82
N ALA A 38 14.39 8.39 16.00
CA ALA A 38 13.30 7.52 15.57
C ALA A 38 12.23 7.48 16.65
N VAL A 39 11.02 7.92 16.32
CA VAL A 39 9.83 7.81 17.15
C VAL A 39 8.95 6.75 16.52
N ARG A 40 8.71 5.65 17.23
CA ARG A 40 7.78 4.62 16.76
C ARG A 40 6.37 5.20 16.77
N SER A 41 5.69 5.08 15.64
CA SER A 41 4.28 5.43 15.54
C SER A 41 3.42 4.43 16.33
N ASP A 42 2.23 4.89 16.71
CA ASP A 42 1.10 4.14 17.28
C ASP A 42 0.40 3.20 16.26
N TYR A 43 1.05 2.94 15.12
CA TYR A 43 0.53 2.00 14.12
C TYR A 43 0.43 0.60 14.72
N LEU A 44 -0.80 0.09 14.72
CA LEU A 44 -1.12 -1.31 14.99
C LEU A 44 -1.58 -1.91 13.66
N PRO A 45 -1.06 -3.08 13.26
CA PRO A 45 -1.47 -3.78 12.05
C PRO A 45 -2.84 -4.46 12.24
N THR A 46 -3.78 -3.79 12.89
CA THR A 46 -5.14 -4.25 13.10
C THR A 46 -5.96 -3.87 11.87
N CYS A 47 -6.65 -4.86 11.28
CA CYS A 47 -7.52 -4.71 10.10
C CYS A 47 -6.81 -4.61 8.73
N GLY A 48 -5.64 -5.24 8.55
CA GLY A 48 -5.02 -5.44 7.23
C GLY A 48 -4.49 -4.17 6.53
N GLN A 49 -4.61 -2.99 7.17
CA GLN A 49 -4.08 -1.73 6.66
C GLN A 49 -2.55 -1.74 6.65
N THR A 50 -1.90 -1.38 5.55
CA THR A 50 -0.43 -1.28 5.51
C THR A 50 0.09 -0.06 6.27
N PRO A 51 1.36 -0.09 6.73
CA PRO A 51 2.04 1.07 7.30
C PRO A 51 1.90 2.33 6.45
N LEU A 52 1.97 2.20 5.11
CA LEU A 52 1.82 3.28 4.16
C LEU A 52 0.42 3.90 4.22
N GLU A 53 -0.64 3.09 4.07
CA GLU A 53 -2.01 3.58 4.11
C GLU A 53 -2.35 4.30 5.41
N TRP A 54 -1.92 3.73 6.53
CA TRP A 54 -2.16 4.32 7.85
C TRP A 54 -1.52 5.71 7.97
N ILE A 55 -0.25 5.85 7.56
CA ILE A 55 0.42 7.15 7.67
C ILE A 55 -0.11 8.14 6.64
N SER A 56 -0.45 7.65 5.45
CA SER A 56 -1.05 8.43 4.38
C SER A 56 -2.37 9.07 4.82
N GLN A 57 -3.27 8.32 5.47
CA GLN A 57 -4.52 8.86 6.02
C GLN A 57 -4.31 9.97 7.06
N LYS A 58 -3.24 9.90 7.85
CA LYS A 58 -2.91 10.94 8.85
C LYS A 58 -2.20 12.16 8.23
N GLN A 59 -1.50 11.99 7.11
CA GLN A 59 -0.66 13.02 6.48
C GLN A 59 -1.40 13.86 5.44
N PHE A 60 -2.34 13.25 4.72
CA PHE A 60 -2.93 13.82 3.52
C PHE A 60 -4.44 14.00 3.69
N THR A 61 -4.95 15.13 3.20
CA THR A 61 -6.39 15.33 3.01
C THR A 61 -6.73 14.87 1.61
N ALA A 62 -7.53 13.82 1.48
CA ALA A 62 -7.81 13.18 0.21
C ALA A 62 -8.52 14.14 -0.76
N PRO A 63 -8.10 14.26 -2.05
CA PRO A 63 -8.88 14.92 -3.09
C PRO A 63 -10.17 14.16 -3.43
N TYR A 64 -10.21 12.85 -3.22
CA TYR A 64 -11.41 12.01 -3.34
C TYR A 64 -12.02 11.81 -1.96
N GLN A 65 -12.96 12.66 -1.57
CA GLN A 65 -13.72 12.52 -0.33
C GLN A 65 -15.08 11.90 -0.61
N ASN A 66 -15.53 11.01 0.29
CA ASN A 66 -16.86 10.40 0.26
C ASN A 66 -17.14 9.59 -1.03
N GLY A 67 -16.28 8.61 -1.30
CA GLY A 67 -16.45 7.73 -2.45
C GLY A 67 -15.75 6.39 -2.26
N LEU A 68 -15.90 5.55 -3.27
CA LEU A 68 -15.27 4.25 -3.37
C LEU A 68 -14.24 4.24 -4.48
N ILE A 69 -13.22 3.43 -4.28
CA ILE A 69 -12.30 3.02 -5.32
C ILE A 69 -12.67 1.59 -5.68
N ILE A 70 -12.83 1.35 -6.97
CA ILE A 70 -13.06 0.05 -7.55
C ILE A 70 -11.82 -0.29 -8.37
N GLN A 71 -11.19 -1.42 -8.08
CA GLN A 71 -9.96 -1.82 -8.74
C GLN A 71 -10.07 -3.24 -9.27
N ALA A 72 -9.68 -3.46 -10.52
CA ALA A 72 -9.61 -4.78 -11.13
C ALA A 72 -8.57 -5.66 -10.42
N VAL A 73 -8.95 -6.90 -10.10
CA VAL A 73 -8.08 -7.86 -9.40
C VAL A 73 -8.22 -9.27 -9.96
N HIS A 74 -7.21 -10.08 -9.69
CA HIS A 74 -7.31 -11.52 -9.80
C HIS A 74 -7.33 -12.14 -8.40
N ILE A 75 -8.42 -12.83 -8.09
CA ILE A 75 -8.57 -13.66 -6.91
C ILE A 75 -8.07 -15.06 -7.24
N GLN A 76 -6.97 -15.47 -6.63
CA GLN A 76 -6.45 -16.83 -6.74
C GLN A 76 -6.82 -17.62 -5.48
N PHE A 77 -7.41 -18.80 -5.66
CA PHE A 77 -7.71 -19.71 -4.56
C PHE A 77 -6.49 -20.59 -4.26
N THR A 78 -6.21 -20.76 -2.97
CA THR A 78 -5.12 -21.55 -2.40
C THR A 78 -5.72 -22.54 -1.38
N GLN A 79 -4.90 -23.46 -0.85
CA GLN A 79 -5.37 -24.40 0.18
C GLN A 79 -5.80 -23.68 1.47
N ASP A 80 -5.19 -22.54 1.78
CA ASP A 80 -5.39 -21.80 3.04
C ASP A 80 -6.38 -20.62 2.90
N GLY A 81 -6.97 -20.42 1.72
CA GLY A 81 -7.88 -19.30 1.46
C GLY A 81 -7.71 -18.75 0.04
N TYR A 82 -7.85 -17.44 -0.14
CA TYR A 82 -7.62 -16.78 -1.42
C TYR A 82 -6.69 -15.58 -1.27
N CYS A 83 -5.93 -15.25 -2.33
CA CYS A 83 -5.07 -14.07 -2.41
C CYS A 83 -5.48 -13.17 -3.58
N LEU A 84 -5.18 -11.88 -3.49
CA LEU A 84 -5.39 -10.93 -4.58
C LEU A 84 -4.09 -10.65 -5.29
N THR A 85 -4.16 -10.48 -6.61
CA THR A 85 -3.09 -9.84 -7.38
C THR A 85 -3.69 -8.77 -8.28
N GLN A 86 -2.86 -7.83 -8.71
CA GLN A 86 -3.21 -6.78 -9.65
C GLN A 86 -2.70 -7.18 -11.03
N PRO A 87 -3.54 -7.83 -11.86
CA PRO A 87 -3.14 -8.22 -13.19
C PRO A 87 -3.01 -6.98 -14.09
N PRO A 88 -2.19 -7.03 -15.15
CA PRO A 88 -2.26 -6.00 -16.20
C PRO A 88 -3.62 -6.08 -16.89
N VAL A 89 -4.32 -4.94 -16.96
CA VAL A 89 -5.65 -4.81 -17.56
C VAL A 89 -5.52 -4.14 -18.93
N SER A 90 -6.06 -4.76 -19.97
CA SER A 90 -6.14 -4.14 -21.30
C SER A 90 -7.20 -3.04 -21.36
N GLU A 91 -7.12 -2.17 -22.36
CA GLU A 91 -8.12 -1.11 -22.57
C GLU A 91 -9.54 -1.68 -22.78
N GLU A 92 -9.65 -2.78 -23.54
CA GLU A 92 -10.92 -3.49 -23.74
C GLU A 92 -11.47 -4.06 -22.42
N GLU A 93 -10.64 -4.77 -21.64
CA GLU A 93 -11.05 -5.26 -20.32
C GLU A 93 -11.45 -4.11 -19.39
N HIS A 94 -10.73 -2.98 -19.43
CA HIS A 94 -11.07 -1.79 -18.66
C HIS A 94 -12.48 -1.29 -19.00
N HIS A 95 -12.81 -1.10 -20.28
CA HIS A 95 -14.14 -0.64 -20.68
C HIS A 95 -15.26 -1.63 -20.33
N GLN A 96 -15.01 -2.94 -20.48
CA GLN A 96 -15.98 -3.97 -20.11
C GLN A 96 -16.25 -3.99 -18.60
N ILE A 97 -15.20 -3.95 -17.78
CA ILE A 97 -15.32 -3.90 -16.32
C ILE A 97 -16.06 -2.63 -15.89
N GLN A 98 -15.75 -1.49 -16.50
CA GLN A 98 -16.41 -0.22 -16.20
C GLN A 98 -17.91 -0.29 -16.50
N THR A 99 -18.29 -0.83 -17.66
CA THR A 99 -19.70 -0.99 -18.06
C THR A 99 -20.44 -1.87 -17.05
N PHE A 100 -19.84 -3.00 -16.65
CA PHE A 100 -20.40 -3.92 -15.67
C PHE A 100 -20.62 -3.26 -14.31
N CYS A 101 -19.60 -2.57 -13.82
CA CYS A 101 -19.71 -1.86 -12.55
C CYS A 101 -20.78 -0.77 -12.62
N GLN A 102 -20.90 -0.06 -13.75
CA GLN A 102 -21.91 0.97 -13.95
C GLN A 102 -23.34 0.39 -13.96
N GLU A 103 -23.53 -0.81 -14.53
CA GLU A 103 -24.81 -1.52 -14.50
C GLU A 103 -25.21 -1.97 -13.09
N ILE A 104 -24.26 -2.49 -12.30
CA ILE A 104 -24.49 -2.88 -10.89
C ILE A 104 -24.85 -1.63 -10.05
N LEU A 105 -24.28 -0.48 -10.40
CA LEU A 105 -24.51 0.80 -9.74
C LEU A 105 -25.74 1.57 -10.26
N ALA A 106 -26.52 1.02 -11.19
CA ALA A 106 -27.60 1.74 -11.87
C ALA A 106 -28.57 2.43 -10.88
N ASP A 107 -28.86 1.78 -9.76
CA ASP A 107 -29.79 2.29 -8.73
C ASP A 107 -29.21 3.40 -7.84
N THR A 108 -27.90 3.64 -7.90
CA THR A 108 -27.21 4.61 -7.02
C THR A 108 -27.11 6.01 -7.62
N HIS A 109 -27.48 6.19 -8.89
CA HIS A 109 -27.25 7.41 -9.68
C HIS A 109 -25.79 7.89 -9.76
N ALA A 110 -24.83 7.10 -9.29
CA ALA A 110 -23.43 7.45 -9.31
C ALA A 110 -22.77 7.06 -10.63
N THR A 111 -21.88 7.93 -11.11
CA THR A 111 -21.10 7.70 -12.32
C THR A 111 -19.70 7.23 -11.97
N LEU A 112 -19.31 6.10 -12.53
CA LEU A 112 -17.99 5.53 -12.36
C LEU A 112 -16.99 6.25 -13.27
N SER A 113 -16.00 6.92 -12.67
CA SER A 113 -14.99 7.70 -13.40
C SER A 113 -13.65 6.97 -13.42
N PRO A 114 -13.02 6.75 -14.58
CA PRO A 114 -11.70 6.14 -14.64
C PRO A 114 -10.65 7.09 -14.08
N ILE A 115 -9.78 6.57 -13.21
CA ILE A 115 -8.66 7.32 -12.62
C ILE A 115 -7.31 6.63 -12.87
N GLY A 116 -7.33 5.50 -13.57
CA GLY A 116 -6.18 4.72 -13.99
C GLY A 116 -6.61 3.46 -14.73
N THR A 117 -5.66 2.75 -15.34
CA THR A 117 -5.95 1.47 -16.00
C THR A 117 -6.38 0.44 -14.96
N GLY A 118 -7.55 -0.18 -15.17
CA GLY A 118 -8.16 -1.11 -14.20
C GLY A 118 -8.60 -0.46 -12.89
N LEU A 119 -8.79 0.87 -12.85
CA LEU A 119 -9.03 1.60 -11.61
C LEU A 119 -10.04 2.75 -11.80
N TRP A 120 -11.04 2.80 -10.92
CA TRP A 120 -12.14 3.75 -11.00
C TRP A 120 -12.50 4.36 -9.66
N TYR A 121 -12.99 5.60 -9.72
CA TYR A 121 -13.61 6.32 -8.61
C TYR A 121 -15.14 6.32 -8.77
N CYS A 122 -15.85 6.04 -7.68
CA CYS A 122 -17.30 6.11 -7.61
C CYS A 122 -17.73 7.03 -6.45
N PRO A 123 -18.44 8.15 -6.70
CA PRO A 123 -18.86 9.10 -5.67
C PRO A 123 -20.10 8.61 -4.90
N VAL A 124 -19.99 7.45 -4.25
CA VAL A 124 -21.03 6.89 -3.38
C VAL A 124 -20.55 6.76 -1.95
N THR A 125 -21.44 7.02 -1.01
CA THR A 125 -21.14 6.86 0.42
C THR A 125 -21.66 5.51 0.90
N TYR A 126 -20.84 4.47 0.71
CA TYR A 126 -21.01 3.18 1.36
C TYR A 126 -19.94 2.98 2.45
N PRO A 127 -20.24 2.25 3.54
CA PRO A 127 -19.21 1.74 4.41
C PRO A 127 -18.24 0.88 3.60
N ALA A 128 -16.98 1.27 3.54
CA ALA A 128 -15.96 0.57 2.77
C ALA A 128 -14.74 0.22 3.63
N PRO A 129 -14.07 -0.90 3.35
CA PRO A 129 -12.83 -1.21 4.02
C PRO A 129 -11.77 -0.15 3.64
N ALA A 130 -10.88 0.14 4.59
CA ALA A 130 -9.75 1.04 4.37
C ALA A 130 -8.55 0.34 3.69
N MET A 131 -8.72 -0.89 3.21
CA MET A 131 -7.64 -1.71 2.68
C MET A 131 -7.58 -1.61 1.15
N THR A 132 -6.47 -1.07 0.64
CA THR A 132 -6.20 -1.10 -0.81
C THR A 132 -5.77 -2.50 -1.25
N THR A 133 -5.75 -2.70 -2.57
CA THR A 133 -5.26 -3.92 -3.19
C THR A 133 -3.79 -4.21 -2.88
N ASP A 134 -2.95 -3.20 -2.68
CA ASP A 134 -1.53 -3.37 -2.30
C ASP A 134 -1.39 -4.04 -0.92
N SER A 135 -2.27 -3.68 0.02
CA SER A 135 -2.26 -4.24 1.36
C SER A 135 -2.65 -5.71 1.40
N ILE A 136 -3.61 -6.08 0.56
CA ILE A 136 -4.17 -7.44 0.55
C ILE A 136 -3.37 -8.37 -0.36
N ALA A 137 -2.64 -7.84 -1.35
CA ALA A 137 -1.84 -8.65 -2.26
C ALA A 137 -0.78 -9.52 -1.56
N GLN A 138 -0.46 -9.21 -0.30
CA GLN A 138 0.55 -9.92 0.50
C GLN A 138 -0.06 -10.86 1.56
N GLN A 139 -1.38 -11.02 1.60
CA GLN A 139 -2.08 -11.69 2.69
C GLN A 139 -3.19 -12.63 2.18
N LEU A 140 -3.56 -13.61 3.01
CA LEU A 140 -4.76 -14.41 2.81
C LEU A 140 -5.99 -13.54 3.06
N CYS A 141 -6.83 -13.36 2.05
CA CYS A 141 -7.97 -12.45 2.09
C CYS A 141 -9.10 -12.89 3.04
N VAL A 142 -9.15 -14.18 3.38
CA VAL A 142 -10.18 -14.78 4.24
C VAL A 142 -10.21 -14.12 5.63
N ASP A 143 -9.07 -13.67 6.12
CA ASP A 143 -8.94 -13.07 7.45
C ASP A 143 -9.41 -11.61 7.49
N TRP A 144 -9.60 -10.98 6.32
CA TRP A 144 -9.72 -9.53 6.21
C TRP A 144 -10.98 -9.08 5.52
N TRP A 145 -11.76 -10.01 4.95
CA TRP A 145 -13.05 -9.68 4.37
C TRP A 145 -14.02 -9.25 5.48
N PRO A 146 -14.51 -7.99 5.48
CA PRO A 146 -15.33 -7.51 6.59
C PRO A 146 -16.63 -8.32 6.65
N GLN A 147 -16.87 -9.01 7.76
CA GLN A 147 -18.09 -9.80 7.98
C GLN A 147 -19.23 -8.98 8.57
N ASP A 148 -18.94 -7.79 9.08
CA ASP A 148 -19.94 -6.90 9.68
C ASP A 148 -21.08 -6.62 8.68
N PRO A 149 -22.35 -6.69 9.10
CA PRO A 149 -23.51 -6.35 8.27
C PRO A 149 -23.41 -5.01 7.55
N ILE A 150 -22.70 -4.01 8.09
CA ILE A 150 -22.54 -2.69 7.44
C ILE A 150 -21.87 -2.77 6.06
N TYR A 151 -21.02 -3.78 5.83
CA TYR A 151 -20.33 -3.97 4.55
C TYR A 151 -21.09 -4.86 3.57
N ARG A 152 -22.32 -5.30 3.90
CA ARG A 152 -23.16 -6.13 3.04
C ARG A 152 -23.33 -5.57 1.61
N PRO A 153 -23.54 -4.25 1.39
CA PRO A 153 -23.68 -3.71 0.04
C PRO A 153 -22.46 -3.97 -0.84
N ILE A 154 -21.26 -3.82 -0.28
CA ILE A 154 -20.00 -4.11 -1.01
C ILE A 154 -19.87 -5.60 -1.31
N ARG A 155 -20.23 -6.47 -0.36
CA ARG A 155 -20.22 -7.93 -0.61
C ARG A 155 -21.19 -8.32 -1.73
N GLN A 156 -22.38 -7.72 -1.75
CA GLN A 156 -23.37 -7.95 -2.80
C GLN A 156 -22.85 -7.49 -4.16
N PHE A 157 -22.28 -6.28 -4.22
CA PHE A 157 -21.64 -5.76 -5.44
C PHE A 157 -20.61 -6.75 -5.99
N MET A 158 -19.64 -7.15 -5.16
CA MET A 158 -18.53 -7.97 -5.63
C MET A 158 -18.98 -9.36 -6.07
N ASN A 159 -19.93 -9.96 -5.35
CA ASN A 159 -20.52 -11.24 -5.75
C ASN A 159 -21.29 -11.12 -7.08
N GLU A 160 -22.07 -10.06 -7.25
CA GLU A 160 -22.81 -9.81 -8.48
C GLU A 160 -21.87 -9.59 -9.66
N PHE A 161 -20.82 -8.79 -9.48
CA PHE A 161 -19.77 -8.61 -10.47
C PHE A 161 -19.15 -9.96 -10.85
N GLN A 162 -18.72 -10.77 -9.87
CA GLN A 162 -18.11 -12.08 -10.13
C GLN A 162 -19.06 -12.97 -10.93
N MET A 163 -20.33 -13.09 -10.52
CA MET A 163 -21.31 -13.93 -11.22
C MET A 163 -21.48 -13.51 -12.68
N ARG A 164 -21.71 -12.21 -12.95
CA ARG A 164 -21.92 -11.72 -14.31
C ARG A 164 -20.63 -11.84 -15.14
N TRP A 165 -19.47 -11.53 -14.56
CA TRP A 165 -18.17 -11.59 -15.22
C TRP A 165 -17.82 -13.04 -15.61
N HIS A 166 -18.14 -14.02 -14.76
CA HIS A 166 -17.99 -15.43 -15.08
C HIS A 166 -18.91 -15.89 -16.22
N GLN A 167 -20.15 -15.38 -16.32
CA GLN A 167 -21.10 -15.76 -17.37
C GLN A 167 -20.68 -15.27 -18.77
N LEU A 168 -19.97 -14.14 -18.86
CA LEU A 168 -19.43 -13.65 -20.14
C LEU A 168 -18.24 -14.45 -20.66
N LYS A 169 -17.53 -15.19 -19.78
CA LYS A 169 -16.34 -15.94 -20.15
C LYS A 169 -16.74 -17.25 -20.87
N ASN A 170 -16.84 -17.18 -22.19
CA ASN A 170 -17.01 -18.35 -23.05
C ASN A 170 -15.82 -19.32 -22.91
N PRO A 171 -16.05 -20.65 -22.80
CA PRO A 171 -15.02 -21.68 -22.57
C PRO A 171 -14.02 -21.89 -23.73
N THR A 172 -14.17 -21.20 -24.86
CA THR A 172 -13.23 -21.28 -26.00
C THR A 172 -12.06 -20.29 -25.92
N HIS A 173 -12.08 -19.34 -24.99
CA HIS A 173 -11.10 -18.24 -24.85
C HIS A 173 -10.19 -18.39 -23.60
N GLU A 174 -9.92 -19.61 -23.17
CA GLU A 174 -9.35 -19.94 -21.85
C GLU A 174 -7.93 -19.42 -21.55
N GLN A 175 -7.16 -18.96 -22.53
CA GLN A 175 -5.75 -18.61 -22.30
C GLN A 175 -5.42 -17.11 -22.32
N LYS A 176 -6.32 -16.24 -22.77
CA LYS A 176 -6.05 -14.78 -22.84
C LYS A 176 -6.87 -13.93 -21.86
N LEU A 177 -8.02 -14.41 -21.40
CA LEU A 177 -9.00 -13.63 -20.60
C LEU A 177 -8.94 -13.86 -19.07
N ASN A 178 -7.95 -14.62 -18.58
CA ASN A 178 -7.86 -15.00 -17.17
C ASN A 178 -6.99 -14.09 -16.31
N ARG A 179 -6.73 -12.87 -16.78
CA ARG A 179 -5.97 -11.88 -16.02
C ARG A 179 -6.82 -11.31 -14.91
N CYS A 180 -7.97 -10.70 -15.20
CA CYS A 180 -8.91 -10.21 -14.18
C CYS A 180 -10.10 -11.17 -13.99
N ASN A 181 -10.48 -11.46 -12.74
CA ASN A 181 -11.68 -12.26 -12.44
C ASN A 181 -12.62 -11.61 -11.41
N SER A 182 -12.25 -10.46 -10.83
CA SER A 182 -13.08 -9.75 -9.88
C SER A 182 -12.67 -8.26 -9.78
N VAL A 183 -13.36 -7.54 -8.91
CA VAL A 183 -12.97 -6.19 -8.48
C VAL A 183 -12.81 -6.16 -6.97
N TRP A 184 -11.91 -5.33 -6.48
CA TRP A 184 -11.75 -5.00 -5.08
C TRP A 184 -12.26 -3.58 -4.83
N ILE A 185 -12.96 -3.37 -3.71
CA ILE A 185 -13.62 -2.11 -3.38
C ILE A 185 -13.14 -1.60 -2.03
N TYR A 186 -12.70 -0.35 -1.97
CA TYR A 186 -12.19 0.27 -0.76
C TYR A 186 -12.45 1.78 -0.73
N ASP A 187 -12.27 2.38 0.44
CA ASP A 187 -12.53 3.81 0.65
C ASP A 187 -11.57 4.70 -0.17
N ALA A 188 -12.14 5.64 -0.93
CA ALA A 188 -11.39 6.55 -1.79
C ALA A 188 -10.46 7.50 -1.05
N ALA A 189 -10.74 7.80 0.22
CA ALA A 189 -9.86 8.57 1.05
C ALA A 189 -8.50 7.89 1.25
N VAL A 190 -8.45 6.54 1.19
CA VAL A 190 -7.19 5.80 1.33
C VAL A 190 -6.36 5.93 0.05
N TYR A 191 -6.97 5.72 -1.11
CA TYR A 191 -6.28 5.77 -2.41
C TYR A 191 -5.63 7.12 -2.68
N ALA A 192 -6.39 8.19 -2.46
CA ALA A 192 -5.92 9.54 -2.75
C ALA A 192 -4.66 9.91 -1.94
N ASN A 193 -4.54 9.30 -0.76
CA ASN A 193 -3.45 9.53 0.16
C ASN A 193 -2.23 8.65 -0.13
N THR A 194 -2.34 7.55 -0.88
CA THR A 194 -1.21 6.68 -1.25
C THR A 194 -0.54 7.07 -2.57
N GLN A 195 -1.13 7.98 -3.36
CA GLN A 195 -0.61 8.46 -4.65
C GLN A 195 0.09 9.82 -4.60
N SER A 196 0.59 10.21 -3.43
CA SER A 196 1.20 11.53 -3.25
C SER A 196 2.67 11.58 -3.68
N ASP A 197 3.11 12.70 -4.28
CA ASP A 197 4.54 12.98 -4.61
C ASP A 197 5.48 12.96 -3.40
N PHE A 198 4.92 12.91 -2.19
CA PHE A 198 5.68 12.78 -0.95
C PHE A 198 5.92 11.30 -0.56
N ILE A 199 5.49 10.33 -1.36
CA ILE A 199 5.61 8.89 -1.11
C ILE A 199 6.59 8.26 -2.10
N TYR A 200 7.59 7.58 -1.56
CA TYR A 200 8.65 6.90 -2.30
C TYR A 200 8.54 5.39 -2.04
N ARG A 201 8.29 4.62 -3.10
CA ARG A 201 7.99 3.16 -3.06
C ARG A 201 9.04 2.29 -3.75
N GLU A 202 10.11 2.89 -4.23
CA GLU A 202 11.13 2.25 -5.09
C GLU A 202 11.88 1.11 -4.40
N LEU A 203 11.79 1.01 -3.06
CA LEU A 203 12.39 -0.09 -2.30
C LEU A 203 11.43 -1.26 -2.05
N GLU A 204 10.12 -1.06 -2.17
CA GLU A 204 9.09 -2.04 -1.74
C GLU A 204 9.29 -3.41 -2.41
N GLU A 205 9.39 -3.44 -3.74
CA GLU A 205 9.50 -4.70 -4.47
C GLU A 205 10.72 -5.51 -4.01
N THR A 206 11.91 -4.88 -4.03
CA THR A 206 13.16 -5.53 -3.62
C THR A 206 13.16 -5.92 -2.13
N PHE A 207 12.48 -5.14 -1.29
CA PHE A 207 12.30 -5.43 0.12
C PHE A 207 11.44 -6.69 0.34
N TYR A 208 10.29 -6.79 -0.33
CA TYR A 208 9.38 -7.93 -0.20
C TYR A 208 9.95 -9.21 -0.82
N GLN A 209 10.69 -9.09 -1.91
CA GLN A 209 11.43 -10.20 -2.52
C GLN A 209 12.68 -10.60 -1.72
N GLN A 210 13.03 -9.85 -0.67
CA GLN A 210 14.25 -10.02 0.13
C GLN A 210 15.53 -9.98 -0.74
N ASN A 211 15.47 -9.29 -1.88
CA ASN A 211 16.61 -9.11 -2.77
C ASN A 211 17.47 -7.94 -2.27
N TRP A 212 18.28 -8.20 -1.25
CA TRP A 212 19.03 -7.17 -0.53
C TRP A 212 20.10 -6.47 -1.37
N GLU A 213 20.63 -7.13 -2.40
CA GLU A 213 21.56 -6.50 -3.34
C GLU A 213 20.84 -5.46 -4.21
N ALA A 214 19.73 -5.84 -4.82
CA ALA A 214 18.90 -4.92 -5.60
C ALA A 214 18.34 -3.80 -4.71
N TRP A 215 17.95 -4.12 -3.48
CA TRP A 215 17.49 -3.15 -2.48
C TRP A 215 18.57 -2.11 -2.16
N LEU A 216 19.83 -2.53 -1.94
CA LEU A 216 20.95 -1.59 -1.71
C LEU A 216 21.20 -0.68 -2.91
N HIS A 217 21.08 -1.22 -4.12
CA HIS A 217 21.22 -0.44 -5.35
C HIS A 217 20.09 0.61 -5.46
N GLN A 218 18.83 0.26 -5.20
CA GLN A 218 17.74 1.24 -5.20
C GLN A 218 17.90 2.27 -4.08
N LEU A 219 18.32 1.84 -2.89
CA LEU A 219 18.59 2.76 -1.77
C LEU A 219 19.66 3.79 -2.12
N SER A 220 20.74 3.41 -2.81
CA SER A 220 21.77 4.37 -3.24
C SER A 220 21.22 5.45 -4.18
N ARG A 221 20.19 5.15 -4.97
CA ARG A 221 19.54 6.12 -5.86
C ARG A 221 18.68 7.11 -5.08
N LEU A 222 18.11 6.67 -3.96
CA LEU A 222 17.32 7.50 -3.04
C LEU A 222 18.18 8.25 -2.01
N ASP A 223 19.49 7.97 -1.90
CA ASP A 223 20.34 8.47 -0.81
C ASP A 223 20.31 10.00 -0.69
N GLU A 224 20.23 10.69 -1.83
CA GLU A 224 20.19 12.15 -1.89
C GLU A 224 18.98 12.74 -1.16
N LEU A 225 17.85 12.01 -1.07
CA LEU A 225 16.67 12.44 -0.33
C LEU A 225 16.95 12.64 1.16
N PHE A 226 17.97 11.97 1.70
CA PHE A 226 18.31 12.00 3.13
C PHE A 226 19.29 13.10 3.50
N ARG A 227 19.93 13.77 2.51
CA ARG A 227 20.99 14.75 2.76
C ARG A 227 20.52 15.91 3.64
N GLU A 228 19.37 16.48 3.31
CA GLU A 228 18.83 17.70 3.97
C GLU A 228 17.44 17.49 4.55
N ALA A 229 16.95 16.24 4.59
CA ALA A 229 15.64 15.97 5.13
C ALA A 229 15.56 16.38 6.61
N SER A 230 14.61 17.24 6.96
CA SER A 230 14.35 17.62 8.34
C SER A 230 13.55 16.56 9.09
N SER A 231 12.62 15.88 8.41
CA SER A 231 11.89 14.75 8.98
C SER A 231 11.32 13.83 7.90
N LEU A 232 11.35 12.52 8.13
CA LEU A 232 10.87 11.49 7.22
C LEU A 232 10.10 10.41 7.98
N TYR A 233 9.09 9.82 7.33
CA TYR A 233 8.57 8.52 7.74
C TYR A 233 9.32 7.42 7.02
N LEU A 234 9.89 6.51 7.81
CA LEU A 234 10.53 5.29 7.30
C LEU A 234 9.66 4.10 7.71
N CYS A 235 9.22 3.32 6.73
CA CYS A 235 8.32 2.19 6.95
C CYS A 235 9.05 0.86 6.72
N ALA A 236 8.83 -0.08 7.64
CA ALA A 236 9.00 -1.50 7.36
C ALA A 236 7.64 -2.11 6.95
N SER A 237 7.54 -3.44 6.85
CA SER A 237 6.28 -4.13 6.57
C SER A 237 5.25 -4.04 7.71
N ASP A 238 5.70 -3.91 8.97
CA ASP A 238 4.85 -4.02 10.17
C ASP A 238 4.93 -2.79 11.11
N ARG A 239 5.69 -1.76 10.73
CA ARG A 239 5.98 -0.62 11.61
C ARG A 239 6.29 0.64 10.82
N VAL A 240 5.92 1.77 11.41
CA VAL A 240 6.25 3.12 10.93
C VAL A 240 7.10 3.82 11.99
N TYR A 241 8.17 4.48 11.55
CA TYR A 241 8.94 5.39 12.38
C TYR A 241 8.96 6.78 11.78
N LEU A 242 8.68 7.77 12.62
CA LEU A 242 9.00 9.16 12.33
C LEU A 242 10.45 9.43 12.74
N PHE A 243 11.27 9.82 11.77
CA PHE A 243 12.61 10.34 12.01
C PHE A 243 12.56 11.86 12.04
N GLU A 244 12.99 12.46 13.15
CA GLU A 244 12.95 13.91 13.36
C GLU A 244 14.19 14.43 14.12
N PRO A 245 14.48 15.74 14.06
CA PRO A 245 15.66 16.30 14.69
C PRO A 245 15.56 16.19 16.22
N ARG A 246 16.70 15.96 16.87
CA ARG A 246 16.75 15.93 18.34
C ARG A 246 16.65 17.33 18.92
N THR A 247 15.86 17.48 19.98
CA THR A 247 15.84 18.73 20.75
C THR A 247 17.16 18.91 21.52
N PHE A 248 17.46 20.14 21.93
CA PHE A 248 18.71 20.49 22.61
C PHE A 248 18.96 19.63 23.87
N ILE A 249 17.93 19.42 24.69
CA ILE A 249 17.99 18.61 25.91
C ILE A 249 18.29 17.14 25.59
N GLN A 250 17.74 16.61 24.50
CA GLN A 250 17.96 15.23 24.08
C GLN A 250 19.38 14.98 23.55
N LYS A 251 20.09 16.02 23.08
CA LYS A 251 21.49 15.92 22.68
C LYS A 251 22.44 15.74 23.87
N LEU A 252 22.01 16.13 25.08
CA LEU A 252 22.81 16.09 26.31
C LEU A 252 22.67 14.75 27.08
N LEU A 253 21.72 13.89 26.73
CA LEU A 253 21.52 12.59 27.38
C LEU A 253 22.54 11.52 26.89
N PRO A 254 23.04 10.65 27.79
CA PRO A 254 24.09 9.69 27.47
C PRO A 254 23.66 8.62 26.45
N GLN A 255 24.64 8.25 25.62
CA GLN A 255 24.58 7.47 24.38
C GLN A 255 23.94 6.07 24.43
N LYS A 256 23.63 5.49 25.60
CA LYS A 256 22.95 4.19 25.72
C LYS A 256 21.46 4.23 25.30
N SER A 257 20.85 5.41 25.26
CA SER A 257 19.49 5.64 24.73
C SER A 257 19.48 6.03 23.25
N ARG A 258 20.51 5.69 22.47
CA ARG A 258 20.57 6.03 21.03
C ARG A 258 19.59 5.18 20.23
N ASN A 259 18.77 5.87 19.45
CA ASN A 259 17.58 5.42 18.71
C ASN A 259 17.74 4.24 17.73
N LEU A 260 18.89 3.57 17.68
CA LEU A 260 19.11 2.42 16.81
C LEU A 260 19.82 1.25 17.50
N SER A 261 20.22 1.29 18.77
CA SER A 261 20.78 0.08 19.42
C SER A 261 19.75 -1.06 19.51
N TRP A 262 18.46 -0.71 19.51
CA TRP A 262 17.38 -1.69 19.42
C TRP A 262 17.13 -2.18 17.99
N TYR A 263 17.63 -1.51 16.93
CA TYR A 263 17.35 -1.84 15.52
C TYR A 263 18.57 -2.22 14.67
N LEU A 264 19.69 -1.53 14.84
CA LEU A 264 21.05 -1.88 14.43
C LEU A 264 21.76 -2.66 15.54
#